data_AF-A0A4Y2GWR2-F1
#
_entry.id   AF-A0A4Y2GWR2-F1
#
_cell.length_a   1.000
_cell.length_b   1.000
_cell.length_c   1.000
_cell.angle_alpha   90.00
_cell.angle_beta   90.00
_cell.angle_gamma   90.00
#
_symmetry.space_group_name_H-M   'P 1'
#
loop_
_entity.id
_entity.type
_entity.pdbx_description
1 polymer ?
#
loop_
_entity_poly.entity_id
_entity_poly.type
_entity_poly.pdbx_seq_one_letter_code
_entity_poly.pdbx_strand_id
1 'polypeptide(L)'
;MKECFWTRWIRDVLHHIQSRSKWQQHRSSLKKGDIVIIQADHLPPLAYLMARILELISGSDGIPRVANLNTATGLARRVINRLIRLPVHRCRHFAPRRMEIQDIAKRGRTQLTELGTLFLLWLLSLLYCYTRSDVCKCS
;
A
#
# COMPACT_ATOMS: atom_id res chain seq x y z
N MET A 1 -42.08 -7.30 -28.32
CA MET A 1 -40.90 -6.41 -28.14
C MET A 1 -39.89 -6.93 -27.09
N LYS A 2 -40.21 -7.91 -26.23
CA LYS A 2 -39.27 -8.47 -25.23
C LYS A 2 -38.41 -9.64 -25.76
N GLU A 3 -38.99 -10.48 -26.62
CA GLU A 3 -38.32 -11.68 -27.18
C GLU A 3 -37.03 -11.33 -27.94
N CYS A 4 -37.08 -10.32 -28.81
CA CYS A 4 -35.94 -9.95 -29.67
C CYS A 4 -34.70 -9.50 -28.87
N PHE A 5 -34.89 -8.89 -27.69
CA PHE A 5 -33.79 -8.47 -26.84
C PHE A 5 -33.05 -9.68 -26.29
N TRP A 6 -33.77 -10.65 -25.72
CA TRP A 6 -33.17 -11.87 -25.18
C TRP A 6 -32.51 -12.72 -26.26
N THR A 7 -33.12 -12.85 -27.43
CA THR A 7 -32.51 -13.63 -28.53
C THR A 7 -31.22 -12.98 -29.05
N ARG A 8 -31.21 -11.65 -29.23
CA ARG A 8 -30.01 -10.92 -29.64
C ARG A 8 -28.94 -10.97 -28.56
N TRP A 9 -29.31 -10.73 -27.30
CA TRP A 9 -28.40 -10.74 -26.17
C TRP A 9 -27.76 -12.12 -25.98
N ILE A 10 -28.56 -13.20 -26.01
CA ILE A 10 -28.05 -14.58 -25.89
C ILE A 10 -27.08 -14.89 -27.04
N ARG A 11 -27.43 -14.54 -28.28
CA ARG A 11 -26.57 -14.75 -29.45
C ARG A 11 -25.25 -14.00 -29.31
N ASP A 12 -25.31 -12.72 -28.99
CA ASP A 12 -24.13 -11.86 -28.93
C ASP A 12 -23.22 -12.24 -27.73
N VAL A 13 -23.82 -12.58 -26.59
CA VAL A 13 -23.10 -13.06 -25.39
C VAL A 13 -22.51 -14.46 -25.59
N LEU A 14 -23.23 -15.39 -26.22
CA LEU A 14 -22.70 -16.73 -26.51
C LEU A 14 -21.50 -16.66 -27.46
N HIS A 15 -21.56 -15.83 -28.51
CA HIS A 15 -20.40 -15.64 -29.40
C HIS A 15 -19.18 -15.06 -28.66
N HIS A 16 -19.39 -14.10 -27.75
CA HIS A 16 -18.31 -13.54 -26.93
C HIS A 16 -17.78 -14.54 -25.90
N ILE A 17 -18.63 -15.37 -25.29
CA ILE A 17 -18.22 -16.41 -24.33
C ILE A 17 -17.54 -17.59 -25.04
N GLN A 18 -17.92 -17.88 -26.29
CA GLN A 18 -17.30 -18.89 -27.15
C GLN A 18 -15.92 -18.46 -27.67
N SER A 19 -15.65 -17.15 -27.75
CA SER A 19 -14.30 -16.58 -27.91
C SER A 19 -13.45 -16.84 -26.65
N ARG A 20 -13.10 -18.11 -26.44
CA ARG A 20 -12.29 -18.56 -25.31
C ARG A 20 -10.81 -18.42 -25.67
N SER A 21 -10.14 -17.41 -25.12
CA SER A 21 -8.68 -17.42 -24.91
C SER A 21 -8.31 -18.46 -23.85
N LYS A 22 -8.60 -19.74 -24.11
CA LYS A 22 -8.52 -20.83 -23.11
C LYS A 22 -7.08 -21.27 -22.83
N TRP A 23 -6.11 -20.90 -23.67
CA TRP A 23 -4.76 -21.48 -23.66
C TRP A 23 -3.61 -20.48 -23.72
N GLN A 24 -3.87 -19.17 -23.59
CA GLN A 24 -2.85 -18.14 -23.89
C GLN A 24 -2.60 -17.16 -22.74
N GLN A 25 -3.33 -17.24 -21.62
CA GLN A 25 -2.97 -16.44 -20.46
C GLN A 25 -1.78 -17.09 -19.75
N HIS A 26 -0.61 -16.50 -19.97
CA HIS A 26 0.59 -16.72 -19.17
C HIS A 26 0.20 -16.53 -17.69
N ARG A 27 -0.11 -17.62 -16.99
CA ARG A 27 -0.41 -17.57 -15.55
C ARG A 27 0.79 -16.90 -14.90
N SER A 28 0.58 -15.73 -14.29
CA SER A 28 1.64 -15.04 -13.58
C SER A 28 2.30 -16.04 -12.63
N SER A 29 3.62 -16.19 -12.74
CA SER A 29 4.36 -17.12 -11.90
C SER A 29 4.06 -16.83 -10.43
N LEU A 30 3.61 -17.86 -9.71
CA LEU A 30 3.35 -17.78 -8.28
C LEU A 30 4.68 -17.53 -7.55
N LYS A 31 4.66 -16.68 -6.54
CA LYS A 31 5.83 -16.38 -5.72
C LYS A 31 5.55 -16.69 -4.26
N LYS A 32 6.63 -16.96 -3.52
CA LYS A 32 6.56 -17.08 -2.06
C LYS A 32 5.93 -15.81 -1.48
N GLY A 33 4.97 -15.99 -0.58
CA GLY A 33 4.24 -14.92 0.08
C GLY A 33 2.96 -14.46 -0.62
N ASP A 34 2.68 -14.89 -1.86
CA ASP A 34 1.41 -14.60 -2.53
C ASP A 34 0.23 -15.27 -1.79
N ILE A 35 -0.92 -14.61 -1.84
CA ILE A 35 -2.19 -15.15 -1.36
C ILE A 35 -2.89 -15.84 -2.53
N VAL A 36 -3.30 -17.09 -2.30
CA VAL A 36 -3.93 -17.94 -3.31
C VAL A 36 -5.21 -18.58 -2.79
N ILE A 37 -6.13 -18.87 -3.72
CA ILE A 37 -7.26 -19.75 -3.50
C ILE A 37 -6.85 -21.16 -3.91
N ILE A 38 -7.22 -22.14 -3.09
CA ILE A 38 -7.07 -23.57 -3.35
C ILE A 38 -8.37 -24.08 -3.98
N GLN A 39 -8.27 -24.60 -5.20
CA GLN A 39 -9.35 -25.32 -5.86
C GLN A 39 -9.38 -26.76 -5.32
N ALA A 40 -10.44 -27.13 -4.60
CA ALA A 40 -10.66 -28.49 -4.12
C ALA A 40 -11.86 -29.11 -4.83
N ASP A 41 -11.73 -30.38 -5.21
CA ASP A 41 -12.77 -31.09 -5.98
C ASP A 41 -13.94 -31.56 -5.09
N HIS A 42 -13.74 -31.63 -3.77
CA HIS A 42 -14.72 -32.14 -2.80
C HIS A 42 -15.42 -31.04 -2.00
N LEU A 43 -15.10 -29.76 -2.25
CA LEU A 43 -15.76 -28.66 -1.57
C LEU A 43 -16.96 -28.20 -2.41
N PRO A 44 -18.09 -27.84 -1.77
CA PRO A 44 -19.20 -27.25 -2.49
C PRO A 44 -18.71 -25.99 -3.24
N PRO A 45 -19.29 -25.65 -4.41
CA PRO A 45 -18.78 -24.61 -5.32
C PRO A 45 -18.57 -23.20 -4.72
N LEU A 46 -19.10 -22.97 -3.52
CA LEU A 46 -19.02 -21.69 -2.80
C LEU A 46 -17.93 -21.68 -1.70
N ALA A 47 -17.32 -22.81 -1.36
CA ALA A 47 -16.32 -22.92 -0.30
C ALA A 47 -14.90 -22.88 -0.88
N TYR A 48 -14.37 -21.68 -1.07
CA TYR A 48 -12.98 -21.48 -1.50
C TYR A 48 -12.06 -21.35 -0.29
N LEU A 49 -11.06 -22.24 -0.19
CA LEU A 49 -10.03 -22.14 0.84
C LEU A 49 -8.96 -21.13 0.41
N MET A 50 -8.69 -20.15 1.27
CA MET A 50 -7.61 -19.19 1.08
C MET A 50 -6.36 -19.65 1.82
N ALA A 51 -5.20 -19.46 1.19
CA ALA A 51 -3.93 -19.80 1.79
C ALA A 51 -2.81 -18.87 1.31
N ARG A 52 -1.74 -18.77 2.09
CA ARG A 52 -0.52 -18.05 1.73
C ARG A 52 0.58 -19.01 1.34
N ILE A 53 1.28 -18.75 0.24
CA ILE A 53 2.40 -19.58 -0.20
C ILE A 53 3.59 -19.37 0.74
N LEU A 54 4.06 -20.43 1.38
CA LEU A 54 5.28 -20.43 2.20
C LEU A 54 6.52 -20.77 1.39
N GLU A 55 6.41 -21.71 0.47
CA GLU A 55 7.53 -22.20 -0.34
C GLU A 55 7.00 -22.82 -1.64
N LEU A 56 7.78 -22.68 -2.71
CA LEU A 56 7.55 -23.39 -3.97
C LEU A 56 8.63 -24.45 -4.14
N ILE A 57 8.20 -25.67 -4.43
CA ILE A 57 9.08 -26.80 -4.67
C ILE A 57 9.17 -27.00 -6.17
N SER A 58 10.38 -26.75 -6.70
CA SER A 58 10.74 -26.98 -8.09
C SER A 58 11.23 -28.40 -8.31
N GLY A 59 10.98 -28.93 -9.52
CA GLY A 59 11.60 -30.18 -9.98
C GLY A 59 13.04 -29.97 -10.45
N SER A 60 13.63 -31.02 -11.03
CA SER A 60 14.95 -30.98 -11.69
C SER A 60 15.06 -29.87 -12.75
N ASP A 61 13.95 -29.58 -13.41
CA ASP A 61 13.90 -28.64 -14.54
C ASP A 61 13.80 -27.17 -14.07
N GLY A 62 13.86 -26.91 -12.76
CA GLY A 62 13.68 -25.58 -12.17
C GLY A 62 12.23 -25.07 -12.13
N ILE A 63 11.29 -25.79 -12.76
CA ILE A 63 9.87 -25.42 -12.82
C ILE A 63 9.18 -25.78 -11.50
N PRO A 64 8.53 -24.81 -10.82
CA PRO A 64 7.75 -25.10 -9.62
C PRO A 64 6.50 -25.90 -10.01
N ARG A 65 6.26 -27.03 -9.33
CA ARG A 65 5.08 -27.88 -9.56
C ARG A 65 4.18 -27.96 -8.33
N VAL A 66 4.75 -27.82 -7.15
CA VAL A 66 4.07 -27.97 -5.86
C VAL A 66 4.38 -26.78 -4.96
N ALA A 67 3.42 -26.35 -4.16
CA ALA A 67 3.61 -25.30 -3.17
C ALA A 67 3.22 -25.80 -1.77
N ASN A 68 3.99 -25.37 -0.78
CA ASN A 68 3.65 -25.46 0.64
C ASN A 68 2.86 -24.21 1.02
N LEU A 69 1.68 -24.40 1.60
CA LEU A 69 0.69 -23.37 1.85
C LEU A 69 0.39 -23.30 3.34
N ASN A 70 0.17 -22.08 3.84
CA ASN A 70 -0.40 -21.84 5.15
C ASN A 70 -1.89 -21.53 5.00
N THR A 71 -2.74 -22.47 5.41
CA THR A 71 -4.20 -22.35 5.44
C THR A 71 -4.64 -22.02 6.87
N ALA A 72 -5.86 -21.52 7.07
CA ALA A 72 -6.41 -21.28 8.41
C ALA A 72 -6.41 -22.53 9.31
N THR A 73 -6.54 -23.72 8.72
CA THR A 73 -6.52 -25.01 9.43
C THR A 73 -5.12 -25.57 9.66
N GLY A 74 -4.08 -25.01 9.03
CA GLY A 74 -2.70 -25.47 9.13
C GLY A 74 -1.97 -25.56 7.79
N LEU A 75 -0.87 -26.31 7.79
CA LEU A 75 0.00 -26.47 6.62
C LEU A 75 -0.62 -27.44 5.60
N ALA A 76 -0.67 -27.02 4.34
CA ALA A 76 -1.19 -27.82 3.24
C ALA A 76 -0.23 -27.84 2.05
N ARG A 77 -0.07 -29.00 1.42
CA ARG A 77 0.73 -29.16 0.19
C ARG A 77 -0.20 -29.37 -1.00
N ARG A 78 -0.08 -28.53 -2.04
CA ARG A 78 -0.94 -28.58 -3.23
C ARG A 78 -0.17 -28.30 -4.50
N VAL A 79 -0.60 -28.92 -5.60
CA VAL A 79 -0.05 -28.67 -6.94
C VAL A 79 -0.45 -27.29 -7.44
N ILE A 80 0.44 -26.64 -8.17
CA ILE A 80 0.27 -25.25 -8.61
C ILE A 80 -0.93 -25.06 -9.55
N ASN A 81 -1.29 -26.09 -10.32
CA ASN A 81 -2.44 -26.02 -11.23
C ASN A 81 -3.76 -25.76 -10.50
N ARG A 82 -3.87 -26.22 -9.24
CA ARG A 82 -5.04 -26.03 -8.37
C ARG A 82 -5.00 -24.73 -7.57
N LEU A 83 -4.00 -23.88 -7.80
CA LEU A 83 -3.84 -22.60 -7.10
C LEU A 83 -4.20 -21.46 -8.03
N ILE A 84 -4.96 -20.51 -7.50
CA ILE A 84 -5.38 -19.31 -8.20
C ILE A 84 -4.89 -18.12 -7.39
N ARG A 85 -4.03 -17.29 -7.98
CA ARG A 85 -3.52 -16.08 -7.32
C ARG A 85 -4.64 -15.06 -7.14
N LEU A 86 -4.77 -14.51 -5.94
CA LEU A 86 -5.70 -13.43 -5.67
C LEU A 86 -5.08 -12.06 -6.01
N PRO A 87 -5.82 -11.15 -6.68
CA PRO A 87 -5.38 -9.77 -6.86
C PRO A 87 -5.47 -9.03 -5.53
N VAL A 88 -4.37 -8.99 -4.79
CA VAL A 88 -4.24 -8.18 -3.59
C VAL A 88 -3.94 -6.73 -3.98
N HIS A 89 -4.99 -5.92 -4.07
CA HIS A 89 -4.83 -4.47 -4.14
C HIS A 89 -4.29 -3.99 -2.80
N ARG A 90 -3.04 -3.54 -2.76
CA ARG A 90 -2.54 -2.78 -1.61
C ARG A 90 -3.28 -1.45 -1.59
N CYS A 91 -4.26 -1.31 -0.71
CA CYS A 91 -4.86 -0.02 -0.40
C CYS A 91 -3.77 0.90 0.16
N ARG A 92 -3.12 1.67 -0.72
CA ARG A 92 -2.19 2.73 -0.35
C ARG A 92 -2.89 3.98 0.17
N HIS A 93 -4.22 4.05 0.05
CA HIS A 93 -5.02 5.24 0.37
C HIS A 93 -5.45 5.36 1.83
N PHE A 94 -5.34 4.29 2.63
CA PHE A 94 -5.57 4.35 4.07
C PHE A 94 -4.27 4.05 4.81
N ALA A 95 -3.20 4.77 4.45
CA ALA A 95 -2.14 4.99 5.42
C ALA A 95 -2.71 5.99 6.44
N PRO A 96 -3.03 5.60 7.69
CA PRO A 96 -3.03 6.61 8.74
C PRO A 96 -1.65 7.26 8.64
N ARG A 97 -1.59 8.58 8.49
CA ARG A 97 -0.33 9.33 8.63
C ARG A 97 0.30 8.81 9.91
N ARG A 98 1.33 7.97 9.79
CA ARG A 98 2.26 7.72 10.88
C ARG A 98 2.88 9.08 11.07
N MET A 99 2.33 9.88 11.98
CA MET A 99 2.99 11.08 12.46
C MET A 99 4.31 10.57 13.03
N GLU A 100 5.38 10.82 12.30
CA GLU A 100 6.71 10.51 12.75
C GLU A 100 6.95 11.38 13.98
N ILE A 101 7.42 10.81 15.09
CA ILE A 101 7.67 11.56 16.34
C ILE A 101 8.57 12.78 16.08
N GLN A 102 9.37 12.72 15.00
CA GLN A 102 10.23 13.79 14.51
C GLN A 102 9.47 15.02 13.96
N ASP A 103 8.20 14.90 13.56
CA ASP A 103 7.38 16.03 13.10
C ASP A 103 6.85 16.90 14.25
N ILE A 104 6.70 16.33 15.45
CA ILE A 104 6.32 17.08 16.67
C ILE A 104 7.46 18.02 17.10
N ALA A 105 8.71 17.58 16.95
CA ALA A 105 9.88 18.35 17.33
C ALA A 105 10.12 19.58 16.43
N LYS A 106 9.60 19.56 15.19
CA LYS A 106 9.80 20.65 14.21
C LYS A 106 8.79 21.79 14.35
N ARG A 107 7.74 21.65 15.16
CA ARG A 107 6.73 22.72 15.38
C ARG A 107 6.88 23.45 16.72
N GLY A 108 7.83 23.06 17.56
CA GLY A 108 7.92 23.54 18.95
C GLY A 108 9.26 24.16 19.35
N ARG A 109 10.08 24.71 18.43
CA ARG A 109 11.38 25.26 18.83
C ARG A 109 12.06 26.26 17.88
N THR A 110 11.36 27.29 17.39
CA THR A 110 12.02 28.48 16.80
C THR A 110 11.12 29.72 16.90
N GLN A 111 10.99 30.36 18.06
CA GLN A 111 10.62 31.79 18.19
C GLN A 111 10.88 32.28 19.64
N LEU A 112 12.05 32.02 20.23
CA LEU A 112 12.35 32.57 21.58
C LEU A 112 13.85 32.84 21.84
N THR A 113 14.61 33.11 20.78
CA THR A 113 15.98 33.64 20.92
C THR A 113 16.26 34.86 20.03
N GLU A 114 15.39 35.21 19.08
CA GLU A 114 15.57 36.40 18.21
C GLU A 114 14.92 37.68 18.78
N LEU A 115 13.91 37.57 19.65
CA LEU A 115 13.29 38.74 20.29
C LEU A 115 14.09 39.27 21.50
N GLY A 116 14.94 38.44 22.12
CA GLY A 116 15.74 38.85 23.27
C GLY A 116 16.97 39.68 22.89
N THR A 117 17.66 39.32 21.82
CA THR A 117 18.84 40.05 21.31
C THR A 117 18.47 41.39 20.70
N LEU A 118 17.35 41.48 19.96
CA LEU A 118 16.86 42.77 19.47
C LEU A 118 16.38 43.69 20.59
N PHE A 119 15.77 43.16 21.65
CA PHE A 119 15.36 43.97 22.81
C PHE A 119 16.55 44.47 23.64
N LEU A 120 17.58 43.64 23.84
CA LEU A 120 18.82 44.05 24.52
C LEU A 120 19.65 45.04 23.68
N LEU A 121 19.72 44.87 22.35
CA LEU A 121 20.36 45.85 21.47
C LEU A 121 19.58 47.17 21.41
N TRP A 122 18.25 47.14 21.46
CA TRP A 122 17.43 48.34 21.55
C TRP A 122 17.59 49.05 22.90
N LEU A 123 17.63 48.31 24.02
CA LEU A 123 17.92 48.86 25.35
C LEU A 123 19.33 49.46 25.44
N LEU A 124 20.34 48.80 24.86
CA LEU A 124 21.70 49.36 24.80
C LEU A 124 21.77 50.60 23.90
N SER A 125 21.03 50.65 22.79
CA SER A 125 20.93 51.84 21.96
C SER A 125 20.21 52.99 22.67
N LEU A 126 19.16 52.70 23.47
CA LEU A 126 18.48 53.69 24.29
C LEU A 126 19.37 54.20 25.42
N LEU A 127 20.09 53.32 26.12
CA LEU A 127 21.07 53.71 27.14
C LEU A 127 22.21 54.53 26.53
N TYR A 128 22.69 54.17 25.34
CA TYR A 128 23.71 54.94 24.62
C TYR A 128 23.21 56.34 24.20
N CYS A 129 21.95 56.47 23.77
CA CYS A 129 21.33 57.77 23.50
C CYS A 129 21.10 58.60 24.77
N TYR A 130 20.75 57.97 25.90
CA TYR A 130 20.51 58.67 27.17
C TYR A 130 21.80 59.24 27.78
N THR A 131 22.94 58.54 27.69
CA THR A 131 24.21 59.01 28.27
C THR A 131 25.05 59.89 27.34
N ARG A 132 24.54 60.27 26.16
CA ARG A 132 25.25 61.16 25.21
C ARG A 132 24.55 62.50 24.97
N SER A 133 23.50 62.80 25.74
CA SER A 133 22.78 64.08 25.66
C SER A 133 22.87 64.85 26.98
N ASP A 134 24.07 65.01 27.52
CA ASP A 134 24.38 66.08 28.47
C ASP A 134 25.90 66.30 28.43
N VAL A 135 26.34 67.26 27.61
CA VAL A 135 27.48 68.18 27.83
C VAL A 135 27.70 69.00 26.55
N CYS A 136 27.53 70.32 26.69
CA CYS A 136 27.86 71.46 25.80
C CYS A 136 26.78 71.89 24.78
N LYS A 137 26.30 73.15 24.69
CA LYS A 137 26.60 74.42 25.39
C LYS A 137 25.74 75.57 24.79
N CYS A 138 25.69 76.71 25.49
CA CYS A 138 25.40 78.11 25.04
C CYS A 138 23.94 78.61 25.11
N SER A 139 23.65 79.56 26.02
CA SER A 139 23.88 81.00 25.85
C SER A 139 23.79 81.73 27.19
#